data_AF-A0A328S8D6-F1
#
_entry.id   AF-A0A328S8D6-F1
#
_cell.length_a   1.000
_cell.length_b   1.000
_cell.length_c   1.000
_cell.angle_alpha   90.00
_cell.angle_beta   90.00
_cell.angle_gamma   90.00
#
_symmetry.space_group_name_H-M   'P 1'
#
loop_
_entity.id
_entity.type
_entity.pdbx_description
1 polymer ?
#
loop_
_entity_poly.entity_id
_entity_poly.type
_entity_poly.pdbx_seq_one_letter_code
_entity_poly.pdbx_strand_id
1 'polypeptide(L)' 'KICLKCNARNPATAHSCRKCGYTGLRFKAKEPRG' A
#
# COMPACT_ATOMS: atom_id res chain seq x y z
N LYS A 1 -3.49 -0.86 -2.22
CA LYS A 1 -2.48 0.07 -1.69
C LYS A 1 -1.23 -0.68 -1.22
N ILE A 2 -0.04 -0.09 -1.34
CA ILE A 2 1.25 -0.67 -0.93
C ILE A 2 1.61 -0.13 0.45
N CYS A 3 1.94 -1.01 1.38
CA CYS A 3 2.39 -0.61 2.71
C CYS A 3 3.76 0.05 2.64
N LEU A 4 3.91 1.25 3.22
CA LEU A 4 5.21 1.94 3.27
C LEU A 4 6.20 1.31 4.26
N LYS A 5 5.72 0.43 5.15
CA LYS A 5 6.57 -0.26 6.15
C LYS A 5 7.08 -1.61 5.67
N CYS A 6 6.22 -2.43 5.06
CA CYS A 6 6.57 -3.81 4.67
C CYS A 6 6.42 -4.10 3.17
N ASN A 7 6.13 -3.08 2.35
CA ASN A 7 5.87 -3.20 0.90
C ASN A 7 4.77 -4.19 0.49
N ALA A 8 3.98 -4.71 1.43
CA ALA A 8 2.88 -5.61 1.13
C ALA A 8 1.82 -4.93 0.23
N ARG A 9 1.33 -5.68 -0.77
CA ARG A 9 0.21 -5.27 -1.62
C ARG A 9 -1.10 -5.57 -0.90
N ASN A 10 -1.79 -4.51 -0.49
CA ASN A 10 -3.11 -4.58 0.14
C ASN A 10 -4.20 -4.20 -0.87
N PRO A 11 -5.46 -4.60 -0.66
CA PRO A 11 -6.57 -4.19 -1.53
C PRO A 11 -6.75 -2.66 -1.57
N ALA A 12 -7.46 -2.15 -2.57
CA ALA A 12 -7.71 -0.71 -2.74
C ALA A 12 -8.54 -0.13 -1.58
N THR A 13 -9.48 -0.92 -1.06
CA THR A 13 -10.36 -0.59 0.06
C THR A 13 -9.70 -0.77 1.43
N ALA A 14 -8.47 -1.29 1.51
CA ALA A 14 -7.80 -1.46 2.80
C ALA A 14 -7.48 -0.11 3.45
N HIS A 15 -7.85 0.04 4.73
CA HIS A 15 -7.45 1.16 5.58
C HIS A 15 -6.14 0.88 6.34
N SER A 16 -5.77 -0.40 6.50
CA SER A 16 -4.55 -0.84 7.17
C SER A 16 -3.91 -2.03 6.46
N CYS A 17 -2.61 -2.21 6.69
CA CYS A 17 -1.88 -3.32 6.10
C CYS A 17 -2.30 -4.63 6.76
N ARG A 18 -2.77 -5.59 5.96
CA ARG A 18 -3.18 -6.93 6.40
C ARG A 18 -2.04 -7.74 7.06
N LYS A 19 -0.78 -7.39 6.77
CA LYS A 19 0.40 -8.12 7.27
C LYS A 19 0.98 -7.55 8.56
N CYS A 20 0.98 -6.23 8.72
CA CYS A 20 1.65 -5.57 9.85
C CYS A 20 0.79 -4.54 10.61
N GLY A 21 -0.48 -4.36 10.23
CA GLY A 21 -1.39 -3.40 10.84
C GLY A 21 -1.14 -1.92 10.49
N TYR A 22 -0.04 -1.61 9.79
CA TYR A 22 0.33 -0.23 9.47
C TYR A 22 -0.68 0.48 8.56
N THR A 23 -1.09 1.69 8.92
CA THR A 23 -2.13 2.49 8.22
C THR A 23 -1.59 3.33 7.06
N GLY A 24 -0.28 3.60 7.02
CA GLY A 24 0.37 4.31 5.92
C GLY A 24 0.49 3.46 4.66
N LEU A 25 -0.60 3.37 3.91
CA LEU A 25 -0.70 2.63 2.66
C LEU A 25 -0.74 3.60 1.48
N ARG A 26 0.21 3.54 0.55
CA ARG A 26 0.20 4.37 -0.68
C ARG A 26 -0.52 3.70 -1.84
N PHE A 27 -1.09 4.48 -2.75
CA PHE A 27 -1.52 3.92 -4.04
C PHE A 27 -0.30 3.64 -4.94
N LYS A 28 -0.43 2.64 -5.82
CA LYS A 28 0.55 2.45 -6.89
C LYS A 28 0.40 3.66 -7.82
N ALA A 29 1.53 4.24 -8.25
CA ALA A 29 1.49 5.33 -9.22
C ALA A 29 0.74 4.86 -10.48
N LYS A 30 -0.13 5.72 -11.02
CA LYS A 30 -0.87 5.46 -12.26
C LYS A 30 0.07 5.45 -13.47
N GLU A 31 1.08 6.30 -13.44
CA GLU A 31 2.07 6.41 -14.51
C GLU A 31 3.38 5.75 -14.08
N PRO A 32 4.05 5.01 -15.00
CA PRO A 32 5.43 4.62 -14.79
C PRO A 32 6.25 5.91 -14.71
N ARG A 33 7.06 6.07 -13.65
CA ARG A 33 8.06 7.12 -13.64
C ARG A 33 9.14 6.67 -14.60
N GLY A 34 9.14 7.25 -15.80
CA GLY A 34 10.18 7.07 -16.81
C GLY A 34 11.54 7.53 -16.30
#